data_AF-A0A933S3W4-F1
#
_entry.id   AF-A0A933S3W4-F1
#
_cell.length_a   1.000
_cell.length_b   1.000
_cell.length_c   1.000
_cell.angle_alpha   90.00
_cell.angle_beta   90.00
_cell.angle_gamma   90.00
#
_symmetry.space_group_name_H-M   'P 1'
#
loop_
_entity.id
_entity.type
_entity.pdbx_description
1 polymer ?
#
loop_
_entity_poly.entity_id
_entity_poly.type
_entity_poly.pdbx_seq_one_letter_code
_entity_poly.pdbx_strand_id
1 'polypeptide(L)' 'MKVKTKHAVRVKRGKEQVTLAPGAEADLPKEVAQDLVDRGAAEAVSGPAPAEPEEEPGAEPGG' A
#
# COMPACT_ATOMS: atom_id res chain seq x y z
N MET A 1 -6.91 -4.91 2.43
CA MET A 1 -7.45 -4.06 1.33
C MET A 1 -6.42 -2.98 1.08
N LYS A 2 -6.02 -2.76 -0.19
CA LYS A 2 -5.02 -1.76 -0.52
C LYS A 2 -5.64 -0.37 -0.56
N VAL A 3 -5.01 0.57 0.11
CA VAL A 3 -5.38 1.99 0.06
C VAL A 3 -4.14 2.83 -0.21
N LYS A 4 -4.32 3.94 -0.91
CA LYS A 4 -3.29 4.96 -1.10
C LYS A 4 -3.58 6.13 -0.18
N THR A 5 -2.68 6.40 0.76
CA THR A 5 -2.87 7.50 1.70
C THR A 5 -2.62 8.83 0.99
N LYS A 6 -3.46 9.84 1.22
CA LYS A 6 -3.25 11.21 0.70
C LYS A 6 -2.48 12.07 1.69
N HIS A 7 -2.58 11.72 2.97
CA HIS A 7 -1.97 12.42 4.08
C HIS A 7 -1.11 11.46 4.91
N ALA A 8 -0.25 12.01 5.76
CA ALA A 8 0.49 11.20 6.72
C ALA A 8 -0.48 10.68 7.79
N VAL A 9 -0.67 9.36 7.85
CA VAL A 9 -1.62 8.73 8.79
C VAL A 9 -0.89 7.78 9.73
N ARG A 10 -1.24 7.82 11.01
CA ARG A 10 -0.75 6.86 12.00
C ARG A 10 -1.77 5.77 12.17
N VAL A 11 -1.36 4.54 11.91
CA VAL A 11 -2.18 3.34 12.08
C VAL A 11 -1.55 2.46 13.16
N LYS A 12 -2.39 1.99 14.09
CA LYS A 12 -1.96 1.05 15.13
C LYS A 12 -2.08 -0.37 14.59
N ARG A 13 -0.96 -1.04 14.38
CA ARG A 13 -0.89 -2.44 13.95
C ARG A 13 -0.51 -3.30 15.16
N GLY A 14 -1.53 -3.77 15.88
CA GLY A 14 -1.34 -4.52 17.13
C GLY A 14 -0.69 -3.67 18.23
N LYS A 15 0.55 -4.00 18.60
CA LYS A 15 1.34 -3.25 19.60
C LYS A 15 2.20 -2.14 18.99
N GLU A 16 2.38 -2.13 17.68
CA GLU A 16 3.19 -1.14 16.98
C GLU A 16 2.32 -0.02 16.40
N GLN A 17 2.84 1.19 16.40
CA GLN A 17 2.26 2.32 15.66
C GLN A 17 3.12 2.58 14.44
N VAL A 18 2.53 2.41 13.27
CA VAL A 18 3.19 2.65 11.99
C VAL A 18 2.65 3.96 11.44
N THR A 19 3.55 4.85 11.00
CA THR A 19 3.17 6.06 10.27
C THR A 19 3.30 5.78 8.78
N LEU A 20 2.21 5.90 8.04
CA LEU A 20 2.20 5.83 6.59
C LEU A 20 2.43 7.23 6.05
N ALA A 21 3.43 7.38 5.17
CA ALA A 21 3.72 8.64 4.50
C ALA A 21 2.64 8.97 3.45
N PRO A 22 2.42 10.26 3.12
CA PRO A 22 1.54 10.63 2.02
C PRO A 22 1.95 9.94 0.71
N GLY A 23 0.98 9.40 -0.01
CA GLY A 23 1.18 8.64 -1.23
C GLY A 23 1.59 7.19 -1.02
N ALA A 24 1.92 6.78 0.21
CA ALA A 24 2.24 5.40 0.52
C ALA A 24 0.99 4.53 0.38
N GLU A 25 1.17 3.40 -0.28
CA GLU A 25 0.16 2.37 -0.35
C GLU A 25 0.39 1.35 0.77
N ALA A 26 -0.68 1.02 1.48
CA ALA A 26 -0.62 0.01 2.53
C ALA A 26 -1.85 -0.90 2.45
N ASP A 27 -1.65 -2.17 2.80
CA ASP A 27 -2.77 -3.07 3.01
C ASP A 27 -3.24 -2.96 4.46
N LEU A 28 -4.46 -2.44 4.61
CA LEU A 28 -5.12 -2.23 5.89
C LEU A 28 -6.39 -3.10 5.98
N PRO A 29 -6.84 -3.43 7.21
CA PRO A 29 -8.14 -4.05 7.42
C PRO A 29 -9.24 -3.20 6.77
N LYS A 30 -10.27 -3.85 6.21
CA LYS A 30 -11.35 -3.18 5.46
C LYS A 30 -11.98 -2.02 6.25
N GLU A 31 -12.23 -2.20 7.54
CA GLU A 31 -12.83 -1.18 8.40
C GLU A 31 -11.91 0.05 8.56
N VAL A 32 -10.62 -0.16 8.79
CA VAL A 32 -9.62 0.92 8.91
C VAL A 32 -9.40 1.61 7.57
N ALA A 33 -9.29 0.82 6.49
CA ALA A 33 -9.17 1.33 5.13
C ALA A 33 -10.37 2.20 4.75
N GLN A 34 -11.59 1.75 5.04
CA GLN A 34 -12.82 2.51 4.76
C GLN A 34 -12.94 3.77 5.62
N ASP A 35 -12.62 3.70 6.91
CA ASP A 35 -12.60 4.90 7.79
C ASP A 35 -11.66 5.97 7.24
N LEU A 36 -10.46 5.58 6.81
CA LEU A 36 -9.49 6.51 6.23
C LEU A 36 -9.98 7.08 4.89
N VAL A 37 -10.69 6.29 4.09
CA VAL A 37 -11.25 6.75 2.80
C VAL A 37 -12.43 7.68 2.99
N ASP A 38 -13.34 7.35 3.90
CA ASP A 38 -14.52 8.15 4.24
C ASP A 38 -14.13 9.53 4.79
N ARG A 39 -13.09 9.57 5.62
CA ARG A 39 -12.50 10.81 6.14
C ARG A 39 -11.70 11.60 5.11
N GLY A 40 -11.55 11.08 3.89
CA GLY A 40 -10.72 11.66 2.83
C GLY A 40 -9.22 11.59 3.09
N ALA A 41 -8.78 10.85 4.12
CA ALA A 41 -7.37 10.68 4.46
C ALA A 41 -6.63 9.72 3.50
N ALA A 42 -7.36 8.80 2.87
CA ALA A 42 -6.86 7.84 1.90
C ALA A 42 -7.84 7.66 0.73
N GLU A 43 -7.41 6.95 -0.30
CA GLU A 43 -8.25 6.49 -1.40
C GLU A 43 -8.22 4.96 -1.48
N ALA A 44 -9.41 4.37 -1.64
CA ALA A 44 -9.56 2.94 -1.84
C ALA A 44 -8.99 2.58 -3.21
N VAL A 45 -7.98 1.70 -3.22
CA VAL A 45 -7.42 1.16 -4.45
C VAL A 45 -8.13 -0.18 -4.68
N SER A 46 -9.22 -0.17 -5.44
CA SER A 46 -9.87 -1.41 -5.90
C SER A 46 -8.91 -2.13 -6.86
N GLY A 47 -8.35 -3.28 -6.44
CA GLY A 47 -7.33 -4.06 -7.20
C GLY A 47 -7.89 -4.80 -8.43
N PRO A 48 -7.05 -5.37 -9.33
CA PRO A 48 -5.82 -6.17 -9.07
C PRO A 48 -4.53 -5.48 -9.57
N ALA A 49 -3.30 -5.94 -9.36
CA ALA A 49 -2.57 -6.85 -8.46
C ALA A 49 -1.16 -6.20 -8.33
N PRO A 50 -0.29 -6.58 -7.38
CA PRO A 50 1.14 -6.19 -7.43
C PRO A 50 1.65 -6.27 -8.87
N ALA A 51 2.43 -5.28 -9.31
CA ALA A 51 3.26 -5.48 -10.49
C ALA A 51 3.98 -6.81 -10.26
N GLU A 52 3.64 -7.83 -11.06
CA GLU A 52 4.46 -9.02 -11.12
C GLU A 52 5.88 -8.48 -11.32
N PRO A 53 6.86 -8.86 -10.48
CA PRO A 53 8.22 -8.40 -10.67
C PRO A 53 8.54 -8.70 -12.13
N GLU A 54 8.90 -7.67 -12.91
CA GLU A 54 9.43 -7.91 -14.24
C GLU A 54 10.65 -8.82 -14.05
N GLU A 55 10.48 -10.10 -14.33
CA GLU A 55 11.58 -11.00 -14.65
C GLU A 55 12.22 -10.43 -15.92
N GLU A 56 13.32 -9.70 -15.80
CA GLU A 56 14.27 -9.67 -16.90
C GLU A 56 14.85 -11.09 -17.02
N PRO A 57 14.63 -11.80 -18.14
CA PRO A 57 15.29 -13.09 -18.40
C PRO A 57 16.80 -12.87 -18.49
N GLY A 58 17.57 -13.88 -18.08
CA GLY A 58 19.02 -13.83 -17.90
C GLY A 58 19.81 -13.11 -19.00
N ALA A 59 20.71 -12.24 -18.55
CA ALA A 59 21.87 -11.80 -19.33
C ALA A 59 23.14 -12.41 -18.72
N GLU A 60 23.33 -13.72 -18.90
CA GLU A 60 24.70 -14.25 -19.02
C GLU A 60 25.15 -14.03 -20.47
N PRO A 61 26.09 -13.11 -20.76
CA PRO A 61 26.89 -13.25 -21.97
C PRO A 61 28.01 -14.26 -21.68
N GLY A 62 27.93 -15.42 -22.32
CA GLY A 62 29.12 -16.25 -22.55
C GLY A 62 30.17 -15.45 -23.33
N GLY A 63 31.43 -15.55 -22.90
CA GLY A 63 32.61 -14.94 -23.53
C GLY A 63 33.84 -15.05 -22.65
#